data_AF-A0A5C8MWL9-F1
#
_entry.id   AF-A0A5C8MWL9-F1
#
_cell.length_a   1.000
_cell.length_b   1.000
_cell.length_c   1.000
_cell.angle_alpha   90.00
_cell.angle_beta   90.00
_cell.angle_gamma   90.00
#
_symmetry.space_group_name_H-M   'P 1'
#
loop_
_entity.id
_entity.type
_entity.pdbx_description
1 polymer ?
#
loop_
_entity_poly.entity_id
_entity_poly.type
_entity_poly.pdbx_seq_one_letter_code
_entity_poly.pdbx_strand_id
1 'polypeptide(L)' 'MFNIVGKLRCPVCAKPIQLEDKVFLDIINTVIHQKCYYQSPYHRIPKKDEGTFKKILLKYPFFIDN' A
#
# COMPACT_ATOMS: atom_id res chain seq x y z
N MET A 1 10.18 -15.00 -1.14
CA MET A 1 8.75 -14.82 -0.78
C MET A 1 8.61 -13.43 -0.17
N PHE A 2 7.54 -12.68 -0.46
CA PHE A 2 7.35 -11.35 0.13
C PHE A 2 6.94 -11.48 1.60
N ASN A 3 7.88 -11.34 2.54
CA ASN A 3 7.65 -11.47 3.99
C ASN A 3 6.66 -10.44 4.57
N ILE A 4 6.39 -9.37 3.82
CA ILE A 4 5.49 -8.28 4.21
C ILE A 4 4.00 -8.57 3.95
N VAL A 5 3.70 -9.57 3.11
CA VAL A 5 2.31 -9.96 2.81
C VAL A 5 1.63 -10.47 4.07
N GLY A 6 0.44 -9.93 4.38
CA GLY A 6 -0.29 -10.24 5.62
C GLY A 6 0.20 -9.51 6.88
N LYS A 7 1.38 -8.88 6.85
CA LYS A 7 1.89 -8.05 7.95
C LYS A 7 1.56 -6.57 7.77
N LEU A 8 1.59 -6.08 6.53
CA LEU A 8 1.27 -4.71 6.22
C LEU A 8 -0.22 -4.43 6.43
N ARG A 9 -0.54 -3.40 7.23
CA ARG A 9 -1.91 -2.98 7.52
C ARG A 9 -2.15 -1.57 6.99
N CYS A 10 -3.35 -1.34 6.48
CA CYS A 10 -3.77 -0.02 6.06
C CYS A 10 -3.90 0.91 7.29
N PRO A 11 -3.28 2.10 7.28
CA PRO A 11 -3.31 3.01 8.44
C PRO A 11 -4.68 3.61 8.72
N VAL A 12 -5.64 3.49 7.79
CA VAL A 12 -7.00 4.04 7.94
C VAL A 12 -7.96 3.03 8.55
N CYS A 13 -7.96 1.80 8.05
CA CYS A 13 -8.94 0.79 8.46
C CYS A 13 -8.35 -0.33 9.33
N ALA A 14 -7.05 -0.31 9.58
CA ALA A 14 -6.27 -1.31 10.34
C ALA A 14 -6.35 -2.75 9.80
N LYS A 15 -7.01 -2.98 8.66
CA LYS A 15 -7.10 -4.30 8.01
C LYS A 15 -5.78 -4.62 7.27
N PRO A 16 -5.38 -5.90 7.23
CA PRO A 16 -4.25 -6.33 6.41
C PRO A 16 -4.46 -5.98 4.93
N ILE A 17 -3.37 -5.64 4.24
CA ILE A 17 -3.36 -5.42 2.80
C ILE A 17 -3.05 -6.76 2.10
N GLN A 18 -3.98 -7.20 1.25
CA GLN A 18 -3.88 -8.41 0.46
C GLN A 18 -3.30 -8.12 -0.93
N LEU A 19 -2.79 -9.15 -1.63
CA LEU A 19 -2.10 -8.99 -2.92
C LEU A 19 -3.01 -8.38 -4.00
N GLU A 20 -4.29 -8.72 -3.97
CA GLU A 20 -5.31 -8.31 -4.94
C GLU A 20 -5.93 -6.95 -4.59
N ASP A 21 -5.67 -6.43 -3.38
CA ASP A 21 -6.23 -5.15 -2.96
C ASP A 21 -5.73 -4.02 -3.86
N LYS A 22 -6.65 -3.16 -4.29
CA LYS A 22 -6.29 -1.88 -4.89
C LYS A 22 -5.75 -0.95 -3.80
N VAL A 23 -4.57 -0.39 -4.03
CA VAL A 23 -3.85 0.44 -3.07
C VAL A 23 -3.25 1.68 -3.74
N PHE A 24 -2.98 2.68 -2.91
CA PHE A 24 -2.10 3.79 -3.21
C PHE A 24 -0.80 3.64 -2.45
N LEU A 25 0.30 3.98 -3.13
CA LEU A 25 1.59 4.25 -2.52
C LEU A 25 1.80 5.77 -2.51
N ASP A 26 2.08 6.35 -1.36
CA ASP A 26 2.41 7.77 -1.25
C ASP A 26 3.93 8.02 -1.37
N ILE A 27 4.32 9.30 -1.38
CA ILE A 27 5.74 9.70 -1.47
C ILE A 27 6.60 9.32 -0.26
N ILE A 28 6.00 9.05 0.90
CA ILE A 28 6.68 8.58 2.12
C ILE A 28 6.65 7.05 2.25
N ASN A 29 6.26 6.35 1.18
CA ASN A 29 6.15 4.90 1.07
C ASN A 29 5.09 4.23 1.97
N THR A 30 4.02 4.95 2.32
CA THR A 30 2.84 4.36 2.96
C THR A 30 1.96 3.68 1.93
N VAL A 31 1.52 2.46 2.22
CA VAL A 31 0.52 1.76 1.41
C VAL A 31 -0.85 1.88 2.07
N ILE A 32 -1.84 2.36 1.33
CA ILE A 32 -3.21 2.61 1.81
C ILE A 32 -4.19 1.96 0.85
N HIS A 33 -5.24 1.30 1.34
CA HIS A 33 -6.33 0.84 0.47
C HIS A 33 -6.90 2.00 -0.34
N GLN A 34 -7.14 1.79 -1.63
CA GLN A 34 -7.62 2.83 -2.54
C GLN A 34 -8.91 3.49 -2.03
N LYS A 35 -9.84 2.67 -1.52
CA LYS A 35 -11.11 3.14 -0.91
C LYS A 35 -10.91 3.96 0.37
N CYS A 36 -9.87 3.65 1.15
CA CYS A 36 -9.58 4.32 2.42
C CYS A 36 -8.87 5.66 2.23
N TYR A 37 -8.04 5.77 1.18
CA TYR A 37 -7.33 6.99 0.86
C TYR A 37 -8.29 8.17 0.68
N TYR A 38 -9.36 8.01 -0.10
CA TYR A 38 -10.36 9.07 -0.33
C TYR A 38 -11.21 9.41 0.90
N GLN A 39 -11.22 8.57 1.93
CA GLN A 39 -12.02 8.74 3.15
C GLN A 39 -11.22 9.31 4.32
N SER A 40 -9.91 9.51 4.15
CA SER A 40 -8.99 9.86 5.23
C SER A 40 -8.17 11.10 4.89
N PRO A 41 -7.70 11.90 5.87
CA PRO A 41 -6.79 13.02 5.63
C PRO A 41 -5.53 12.65 4.84
N TYR A 42 -5.17 11.36 4.76
CA TYR A 42 -4.08 10.86 3.91
C TYR A 42 -4.23 11.22 2.42
N HIS A 43 -5.43 11.56 1.93
CA HIS A 43 -5.59 12.03 0.55
C HIS A 43 -4.80 13.31 0.21
N ARG A 44 -4.33 14.03 1.23
CA ARG A 44 -3.51 15.24 1.10
C ARG A 44 -2.03 14.95 0.84
N ILE A 45 -1.58 13.71 1.08
CA ILE A 45 -0.21 13.30 0.78
C ILE A 45 -0.14 12.98 -0.72
N PRO A 46 0.85 13.51 -1.46
CA PRO A 46 1.00 13.21 -2.88
C PRO A 46 1.11 11.70 -3.15
N LYS A 47 0.38 11.25 -4.17
CA LYS A 47 0.44 9.86 -4.67
C LYS A 47 1.75 9.66 -5.45
N LYS A 48 2.46 8.59 -5.10
CA LYS A 48 3.63 8.11 -5.83
C LYS A 48 3.25 7.07 -6.88
N ASP A 49 2.31 6.18 -6.55
CA ASP A 49 1.82 5.13 -7.45
C ASP A 49 0.45 4.60 -7.03
N GLU A 50 -0.22 3.88 -7.94
CA GLU A 50 -1.48 3.18 -7.66
C GLU A 50 -1.59 1.87 -8.43
N GLY A 51 -2.33 0.91 -7.88
CA GLY A 51 -2.54 -0.38 -8.53
C GLY A 51 -2.94 -1.46 -7.55
N THR A 52 -2.77 -2.72 -7.93
CA THR A 52 -2.89 -3.82 -6.96
C THR A 52 -1.64 -3.86 -6.08
N PHE A 53 -1.78 -4.30 -4.83
CA PHE A 53 -0.63 -4.43 -3.93
C PHE A 53 0.46 -5.33 -4.53
N LYS A 54 0.09 -6.40 -5.23
CA LYS A 54 1.03 -7.24 -5.99
C LYS A 54 1.87 -6.44 -7.00
N LYS A 55 1.26 -5.51 -7.75
CA LYS A 55 2.00 -4.67 -8.72
C LYS A 55 2.98 -3.74 -8.00
N ILE A 56 2.55 -3.15 -6.88
CA ILE A 56 3.41 -2.29 -6.05
C ILE A 56 4.61 -3.09 -5.50
N LEU A 57 4.37 -4.27 -4.92
CA LEU A 57 5.41 -5.16 -4.40
C LEU A 57 6.47 -5.53 -5.44
N LEU A 58 6.04 -5.85 -6.67
CA LEU A 58 6.95 -6.23 -7.75
C LEU A 58 7.75 -5.06 -8.32
N LYS A 59 7.21 -3.84 -8.23
CA LYS A 59 7.84 -2.64 -8.80
C LYS A 59 8.89 -2.01 -7.87
N TYR A 60 8.70 -2.13 -6.56
CA TYR A 60 9.49 -1.39 -5.57
C TYR A 60 10.39 -2.32 -4.75
N PRO A 61 11.73 -2.27 -4.94
CA PRO A 61 12.67 -3.19 -4.32
C PRO A 61 12.68 -3.20 -2.79
N PHE A 62 12.30 -2.09 -2.15
CA PHE A 62 12.28 -1.99 -0.68
C PHE A 62 11.20 -2.85 0.00
N PHE A 63 10.29 -3.47 -0.76
CA PHE A 63 9.36 -4.48 -0.23
C PHE A 63 9.90 -5.92 -0.37
N ILE A 64 11.03 -6.10 -1.05
CA ILE A 64 11.71 -7.38 -1.22
C ILE A 64 12.78 -7.42 -0.12
N ASP A 65 12.51 -8.15 0.96
CA ASP A 65 13.58 -8.55 1.89
C ASP A 65 14.58 -9.43 1.10
N ASN A 66 15.87 -9.09 1.20
CA ASN A 66 16.97 -9.95 0.73
C ASN A 66 17.05 -11.24 1.54
#